data_AF-A0A7D5N8V1-F1
#
_entry.id   AF-A0A7D5N8V1-F1
#
_cell.length_a   1.000
_cell.length_b   1.000
_cell.length_c   1.000
_cell.angle_alpha   90.00
_cell.angle_beta   90.00
_cell.angle_gamma   90.00
#
_symmetry.space_group_name_H-M   'P 1'
#
loop_
_entity.id
_entity.type
_entity.pdbx_description
1 polymer ?
#
loop_
_entity_poly.entity_id
_entity_poly.type
_entity_poly.pdbx_seq_one_letter_code
_entity_poly.pdbx_strand_id
1 'polypeptide(L)'
;MVSDVALKDVFVHLNRLKTGERWNYDFIAEALGSGATDTLNVEPPDADQANKSPTVQFDLKKIDLERIRFFMDDAWRGEDMRFAFNKLQLGIDRLDADRLDVRIQKLAVDGADILVKEYEGGKPKI
;
A
#
# COMPACT_ATOMS: atom_id res chain seq x y z
N MET A 1 9.25 -13.82 4.02
CA MET A 1 8.57 -13.64 2.73
C MET A 1 7.09 -13.89 2.96
N VAL A 2 6.22 -12.94 2.64
CA VAL A 2 4.76 -13.09 2.80
C VAL A 2 4.20 -13.58 1.47
N SER A 3 3.52 -14.73 1.50
CA SER A 3 2.94 -15.38 0.31
C SER A 3 1.42 -15.24 0.21
N ASP A 4 0.75 -15.11 1.35
CA ASP A 4 -0.70 -15.14 1.44
C ASP A 4 -1.17 -13.97 2.31
N VAL A 5 -2.16 -13.24 1.82
CA VAL A 5 -2.79 -12.14 2.55
C VAL A 5 -4.26 -12.47 2.72
N ALA A 6 -4.69 -12.57 3.98
CA ALA A 6 -6.09 -12.75 4.33
C ALA A 6 -6.52 -11.63 5.28
N LEU A 7 -7.56 -10.89 4.92
CA LEU A 7 -8.10 -9.80 5.74
C LEU A 7 -9.62 -9.91 5.80
N LYS A 8 -10.17 -9.58 6.96
CA LYS A 8 -11.59 -9.65 7.24
C LYS A 8 -12.03 -8.45 8.07
N ASP A 9 -13.15 -7.83 7.72
CA ASP A 9 -13.74 -6.70 8.44
C ASP A 9 -12.79 -5.49 8.58
N VAL A 10 -12.07 -5.16 7.51
CA VAL A 10 -11.10 -4.06 7.51
C VAL A 10 -11.64 -2.82 6.82
N PHE A 11 -11.45 -1.68 7.48
CA PHE A 11 -11.63 -0.37 6.89
C PHE A 11 -10.31 0.40 6.93
N VAL A 12 -9.85 0.83 5.75
CA VAL A 12 -8.66 1.69 5.61
C VAL A 12 -9.10 3.02 5.02
N HIS A 13 -8.64 4.12 5.61
CA HIS A 13 -8.85 5.46 5.08
C HIS A 13 -7.55 6.24 4.99
N LEU A 14 -6.98 6.29 3.79
CA LEU A 14 -5.81 7.11 3.47
C LEU A 14 -6.26 8.52 3.09
N ASN A 15 -5.59 9.52 3.64
CA ASN A 15 -5.87 10.92 3.35
C ASN A 15 -4.57 11.68 3.14
N ARG A 16 -4.51 12.45 2.05
CA ARG A 16 -3.42 13.36 1.73
C ARG A 16 -3.98 14.73 1.33
N LEU A 17 -3.51 15.77 2.02
CA LEU A 17 -4.02 17.13 1.87
C LEU A 17 -3.53 17.78 0.57
N LYS A 18 -4.32 18.73 0.04
CA LYS A 18 -3.95 19.51 -1.15
C LYS A 18 -2.67 20.32 -0.98
N THR A 19 -2.26 20.63 0.25
CA THR A 19 -1.11 21.48 0.56
C THR A 19 0.14 20.70 0.95
N GLY A 20 0.11 19.36 0.95
CA GLY A 20 1.22 18.54 1.43
C GLY A 20 1.30 17.17 0.78
N GLU A 21 2.52 16.67 0.65
CA GLU A 21 2.81 15.39 -0.02
C GLU A 21 2.66 14.17 0.89
N ARG A 22 2.51 14.38 2.20
CA ARG A 22 2.45 13.33 3.22
C ARG A 22 1.05 12.76 3.43
N TRP A 23 0.98 11.45 3.62
CA TRP A 23 -0.21 10.74 4.04
C TRP A 23 -0.39 10.79 5.54
N ASN A 24 -1.63 10.62 5.99
CA ASN A 24 -1.99 10.55 7.41
C ASN A 24 -1.31 9.41 8.19
N TYR A 25 -0.81 8.36 7.53
CA TYR A 25 -0.15 7.22 8.17
C TYR A 25 1.33 7.03 7.81
N ASP A 26 1.98 8.04 7.21
CA ASP A 26 3.41 7.94 6.86
C ASP A 26 4.28 7.59 8.08
N PHE A 27 3.91 8.04 9.27
CA PHE A 27 4.61 7.72 10.53
C PHE A 27 4.72 6.21 10.81
N ILE A 28 3.77 5.38 10.33
CA ILE A 28 3.83 3.91 10.49
C ILE A 28 4.94 3.36 9.58
N ALA A 29 4.99 3.83 8.34
CA ALA A 29 6.01 3.44 7.38
C ALA A 29 7.40 3.89 7.85
N GLU A 30 7.50 5.12 8.39
CA GLU A 30 8.72 5.64 9.00
C GLU A 30 9.16 4.79 10.20
N ALA A 31 8.25 4.46 11.12
CA ALA A 31 8.58 3.64 12.28
C ALA A 31 9.06 2.23 11.92
N LEU A 32 8.45 1.61 10.91
CA LEU A 32 8.78 0.25 10.46
C LEU A 32 9.97 0.21 9.48
N GLY A 33 10.21 1.29 8.75
CA GLY A 33 11.26 1.41 7.75
C GLY A 33 12.55 2.03 8.28
N SER A 34 12.46 2.83 9.35
CA SER A 34 13.63 3.19 10.14
C SER A 34 14.16 1.90 10.74
N GLY A 35 15.39 1.52 10.37
CA GLY A 35 16.13 0.50 11.11
C GLY A 35 16.46 1.04 12.48
N ALA A 36 15.45 1.34 13.30
CA ALA A 36 15.58 1.82 14.65
C ALA A 36 16.36 0.75 15.41
N THR A 37 17.66 0.97 15.49
CA THR A 37 18.54 0.36 16.45
C THR A 37 17.83 0.52 17.78
N ASP A 38 17.53 -0.61 18.41
CA ASP A 38 17.19 -0.65 19.82
C ASP A 38 18.12 0.33 20.54
N THR A 39 17.54 1.36 21.17
CA THR A 39 18.28 2.45 21.82
C THR A 39 19.19 1.97 22.96
N LEU A 40 19.25 0.65 23.20
CA LEU A 40 20.01 0.04 24.27
C LEU A 40 21.45 -0.33 23.94
N ASN A 41 21.91 -0.40 22.69
CA ASN A 41 23.34 -0.59 22.38
C ASN A 41 23.70 -0.08 20.96
N VAL A 42 24.44 1.02 20.85
CA VAL A 42 24.86 1.60 19.55
C VAL A 42 26.36 1.40 19.34
N GLU A 43 26.73 0.55 18.38
CA GLU A 43 27.88 0.80 17.51
C GLU A 43 27.39 1.60 16.29
N PRO A 44 28.17 2.55 15.75
CA PRO A 44 27.74 3.38 14.62
C PRO A 44 27.50 2.51 13.37
N PRO A 45 26.41 2.69 12.63
CA PRO A 45 26.22 1.99 11.37
C PRO A 45 27.23 2.50 10.32
N ASP A 46 27.88 1.58 9.62
CA ASP A 46 28.74 1.88 8.46
C ASP A 46 27.98 2.71 7.42
N ALA A 47 28.64 3.74 6.88
CA ALA A 47 28.09 4.74 5.96
C ALA A 47 27.47 4.15 4.67
N ASP A 48 27.73 2.88 4.36
CA ASP A 48 27.21 2.16 3.19
C ASP A 48 25.79 1.57 3.37
N GLN A 49 25.26 1.54 4.61
CA GLN A 49 23.92 0.99 4.87
C GLN A 49 22.81 2.06 5.03
N ALA A 50 23.15 3.34 5.10
CA ALA A 50 22.20 4.42 5.40
C ALA A 50 21.15 4.70 4.30
N ASN A 51 21.31 4.14 3.09
CA ASN A 51 20.46 4.45 1.94
C ASN A 51 19.66 3.26 1.37
N LYS A 52 19.66 2.10 2.04
CA LYS A 52 18.79 0.98 1.63
C LYS A 52 17.59 0.91 2.56
N SER A 53 16.53 1.63 2.20
CA SER A 53 15.20 1.34 2.76
C SER A 53 14.97 -0.17 2.62
N PRO A 54 14.60 -0.90 3.69
CA PRO A 54 14.37 -2.33 3.60
C PRO A 54 13.23 -2.57 2.62
N THR A 55 13.56 -2.99 1.40
CA THR A 55 12.55 -3.40 0.42
C THR A 55 11.93 -4.68 0.92
N VAL A 56 10.72 -4.58 1.49
CA VAL A 56 9.93 -5.76 1.87
C VAL A 56 9.60 -6.50 0.57
N GLN A 57 10.24 -7.65 0.37
CA GLN A 57 9.94 -8.53 -0.76
C GLN A 57 8.67 -9.32 -0.48
N PHE A 58 7.61 -9.00 -1.23
CA PHE A 58 6.34 -9.72 -1.21
C PHE A 58 6.30 -10.69 -2.41
N ASP A 59 6.03 -11.98 -2.15
CA ASP A 59 5.78 -12.99 -3.18
C ASP A 59 4.31 -13.39 -3.10
N LEU A 60 3.41 -12.44 -3.39
CA LEU A 60 1.97 -12.63 -3.20
C LEU A 60 1.44 -13.68 -4.18
N LYS A 61 0.94 -14.79 -3.65
CA LYS A 61 0.30 -15.89 -4.40
C LYS A 61 -1.20 -15.92 -4.20
N LYS A 62 -1.67 -15.54 -3.01
CA LYS A 62 -3.10 -15.53 -2.69
C LYS A 62 -3.50 -14.29 -1.91
N ILE A 63 -4.61 -13.71 -2.31
CA ILE A 63 -5.29 -12.64 -1.59
C ILE A 63 -6.73 -13.11 -1.34
N ASP A 64 -7.16 -13.11 -0.08
CA ASP A 64 -8.54 -13.44 0.33
C ASP A 64 -9.07 -12.35 1.27
N LEU A 65 -10.04 -11.59 0.78
CA LEU A 65 -10.55 -10.39 1.43
C LEU A 65 -12.04 -10.57 1.66
N GLU A 66 -12.51 -10.30 2.88
CA GLU A 66 -13.92 -10.39 3.25
C GLU A 66 -14.37 -9.10 3.97
N ARG A 67 -15.40 -8.43 3.45
CA ARG A 67 -15.94 -7.16 3.97
C ARG A 67 -14.86 -6.10 4.16
N ILE A 68 -14.20 -5.74 3.06
CA ILE A 68 -13.16 -4.72 3.03
C ILE A 68 -13.71 -3.42 2.47
N ARG A 69 -13.28 -2.31 3.07
CA ARG A 69 -13.48 -0.96 2.54
C ARG A 69 -12.13 -0.22 2.54
N PHE A 70 -11.73 0.30 1.39
CA PHE A 70 -10.50 1.06 1.22
C PHE A 70 -10.84 2.40 0.59
N PHE A 71 -10.65 3.47 1.36
CA PHE A 71 -10.92 4.84 0.95
C PHE A 71 -9.59 5.59 0.86
N MET A 72 -9.35 6.26 -0.25
CA MET A 72 -8.19 7.12 -0.47
C MET A 72 -8.69 8.48 -0.92
N ASP A 73 -8.38 9.52 -0.15
CA ASP A 73 -8.61 10.92 -0.49
C ASP A 73 -7.25 11.55 -0.82
N ASP A 74 -6.93 11.70 -2.11
CA ASP A 74 -5.65 12.27 -2.55
C ASP A 74 -5.86 13.64 -3.18
N ALA A 75 -6.05 14.65 -2.35
CA ALA A 75 -6.22 16.02 -2.81
C ALA A 75 -4.90 16.64 -3.35
N TRP A 76 -3.75 16.05 -3.04
CA TRP A 76 -2.46 16.46 -3.60
C TRP A 76 -2.37 16.09 -5.08
N ARG A 77 -2.68 14.83 -5.43
CA ARG A 77 -2.74 14.37 -6.83
C ARG A 77 -4.01 14.85 -7.55
N GLY A 78 -5.11 14.99 -6.82
CA GLY A 78 -6.43 15.29 -7.36
C GLY A 78 -7.21 14.02 -7.73
N GLU A 79 -7.16 12.99 -6.89
CA GLU A 79 -7.74 11.68 -7.19
C GLU A 79 -8.30 11.04 -5.92
N ASP A 80 -9.61 10.80 -5.86
CA ASP A 80 -10.22 10.04 -4.78
C ASP A 80 -10.57 8.64 -5.27
N MET A 81 -10.27 7.64 -4.45
CA MET A 81 -10.66 6.25 -4.69
C MET A 81 -11.48 5.70 -3.52
N ARG A 82 -12.49 4.91 -3.87
CA ARG A 82 -13.29 4.11 -2.95
C ARG A 82 -13.36 2.72 -3.54
N PHE A 83 -12.85 1.73 -2.82
CA PHE A 83 -12.97 0.33 -3.17
C PHE A 83 -13.61 -0.41 -2.00
N ALA A 84 -14.76 -1.03 -2.22
CA ALA A 84 -15.40 -1.88 -1.24
C ALA A 84 -15.72 -3.23 -1.87
N PHE A 85 -15.50 -4.30 -1.11
CA PHE A 85 -15.78 -5.67 -1.54
C PHE A 85 -16.43 -6.44 -0.39
N ASN A 86 -17.52 -7.16 -0.66
CA ASN A 86 -17.99 -8.16 0.28
C ASN A 86 -17.05 -9.37 0.30
N LYS A 87 -16.58 -9.81 -0.87
CA LYS A 87 -15.52 -10.82 -0.99
C LYS A 87 -14.64 -10.59 -2.21
N LEU A 88 -13.33 -10.72 -2.06
CA LEU A 88 -12.36 -10.72 -3.16
C LEU A 88 -11.35 -11.84 -2.96
N GLN A 89 -11.29 -12.77 -3.90
CA GLN A 89 -10.30 -13.84 -3.93
C GLN A 89 -9.45 -13.71 -5.20
N LEU A 90 -8.14 -13.55 -5.01
CA LEU A 90 -7.16 -13.50 -6.08
C LEU A 90 -6.15 -14.63 -5.90
N GLY A 91 -5.96 -15.42 -6.95
CA GLY A 91 -4.84 -16.34 -7.11
C GLY A 91 -3.87 -15.74 -8.12
N ILE A 92 -2.64 -15.50 -7.71
CA ILE A 92 -1.58 -14.87 -8.50
C ILE A 92 -0.54 -15.94 -8.82
N ASP A 93 -0.33 -16.20 -10.11
CA ASP A 93 0.74 -17.09 -10.58
C ASP A 93 2.07 -16.35 -10.66
N ARG A 94 2.03 -15.05 -10.98
CA ARG A 94 3.21 -14.20 -11.08
C ARG A 94 2.87 -12.74 -10.78
N LEU A 95 3.69 -12.11 -9.95
CA LEU A 95 3.69 -10.67 -9.70
C LEU A 95 5.12 -10.15 -9.81
N ASP A 96 5.41 -9.44 -10.89
CA ASP A 96 6.69 -8.80 -11.15
C ASP A 96 6.43 -7.31 -11.37
N ALA A 97 6.49 -6.55 -10.28
CA ALA A 97 6.16 -5.13 -10.28
C ALA A 97 7.16 -4.29 -11.09
N ASP A 98 8.44 -4.71 -11.13
CA ASP A 98 9.50 -4.04 -11.88
C ASP A 98 9.26 -4.14 -13.38
N ARG A 99 8.74 -5.29 -13.85
CA ARG A 99 8.41 -5.53 -15.25
C ARG A 99 6.93 -5.28 -15.59
N LEU A 100 6.14 -4.85 -14.61
CA LEU A 100 4.68 -4.70 -14.73
C LEU A 100 4.00 -5.98 -15.27
N ASP A 101 4.53 -7.15 -14.93
CA ASP A 101 4.04 -8.45 -15.40
C ASP A 101 3.24 -9.12 -14.28
N VAL A 102 1.92 -9.18 -14.46
CA VAL A 102 0.99 -9.79 -13.51
C VAL A 102 0.21 -10.89 -14.21
N ARG A 103 0.35 -12.13 -13.70
CA ARG A 103 -0.43 -13.28 -14.16
C ARG A 103 -1.38 -13.72 -13.07
N ILE A 104 -2.67 -13.63 -13.37
CA ILE A 104 -3.76 -14.00 -12.47
C ILE A 104 -4.28 -15.37 -12.89
N GLN A 105 -4.24 -16.32 -11.96
CA GLN A 105 -4.81 -17.65 -12.14
C GLN A 105 -6.31 -17.66 -11.85
N LYS A 106 -6.72 -16.91 -10.82
CA LYS A 106 -8.08 -16.88 -10.33
C LYS A 106 -8.43 -15.47 -9.86
N LEU A 107 -9.57 -14.98 -10.29
CA LEU A 107 -10.20 -13.78 -9.76
C LEU A 107 -11.67 -14.11 -9.48
N ALA A 108 -12.09 -13.94 -8.23
CA ALA A 108 -13.49 -14.02 -7.85
C ALA A 108 -13.83 -12.82 -6.99
N VAL A 109 -14.89 -12.11 -7.37
CA VAL A 109 -15.31 -10.86 -6.73
C VAL A 109 -16.80 -10.94 -6.43
N ASP A 110 -17.18 -10.53 -5.23
CA ASP A 110 -18.55 -10.43 -4.78
C ASP A 110 -18.79 -9.09 -4.07
N GLY A 111 -19.91 -8.45 -4.39
CA GLY A 111 -20.30 -7.16 -3.83
C GLY A 111 -19.25 -6.06 -3.99
N ALA A 112 -18.75 -5.86 -5.21
CA ALA A 112 -17.82 -4.78 -5.52
C ALA A 112 -18.54 -3.44 -5.69
N ASP A 113 -18.07 -2.43 -4.97
CA ASP A 113 -18.43 -1.03 -5.16
C ASP A 113 -17.13 -0.22 -5.34
N ILE A 114 -16.98 0.36 -6.52
CA ILE A 114 -15.74 1.01 -6.96
C ILE A 114 -16.08 2.40 -7.48
N LEU A 115 -15.45 3.41 -6.90
CA LEU A 115 -15.52 4.78 -7.37
C LEU A 115 -14.11 5.35 -7.49
N VAL A 116 -13.85 5.97 -8.64
CA VAL A 116 -12.66 6.77 -8.90
C VAL A 116 -13.13 8.14 -9.35
N LYS A 117 -12.61 9.19 -8.72
CA LYS A 117 -12.95 10.57 -9.01
C LYS A 117 -11.69 11.38 -9.18
N GLU A 118 -11.55 12.00 -10.34
CA GLU A 118 -10.41 12.87 -10.66
C GLU A 118 -10.82 14.34 -10.59
N TYR A 119 -9.89 15.20 -10.19
CA TYR A 119 -10.05 16.65 -10.07
C TYR A 119 -8.70 17.35 -10.03
N GLU A 120 -8.70 18.69 -9.96
CA GLU A 120 -7.46 19.46 -9.88
C GLU A 120 -6.79 19.31 -8.50
N GLY A 121 -5.65 18.61 -8.50
CA GLY A 121 -4.78 18.43 -7.34
C GLY A 121 -3.98 19.68 -6.94
N GLY A 122 -3.25 19.57 -5.83
CA GLY A 122 -2.32 20.60 -5.34
C GLY A 122 -0.87 20.44 -5.78
N LYS A 123 -0.54 19.31 -6.42
CA LYS A 123 0.82 19.04 -6.91
C LYS A 123 1.23 20.10 -7.95
N PRO A 124 2.38 20.79 -7.77
CA PRO A 124 2.88 21.75 -8.73
C PRO A 124 3.06 21.15 -10.13
N LYS A 125 2.67 21.90 -11.16
CA LYS A 125 2.94 21.54 -12.56
C LYS A 125 4.43 21.77 -12.82
N ILE A 126 5.10 20.75 -13.34
CA ILE A 126 6.50 20.80 -13.79
C ILE A 126 6.54 21.40 -15.19
#